data_AF-K3ZC67-F1
#
_entry.id   AF-K3ZC67-F1
#
_cell.length_a   1.000
_cell.length_b   1.000
_cell.length_c   1.000
_cell.angle_alpha   90.00
_cell.angle_beta   90.00
_cell.angle_gamma   90.00
#
_symmetry.space_group_name_H-M   'P 1'
#
loop_
_entity.id
_entity.type
_entity.pdbx_description
1 polymer ?
#
loop_
_entity_poly.entity_id
_entity_poly.type
_entity_poly.pdbx_seq_one_letter_code
_entity_poly.pdbx_strand_id
1 'polypeptide(L)'
;MFCEAMRFKVIRDTFSDKNWEKETTISPTKAKYVVNWGSLSTLLILWDRNPTKQWSVTKSKYKSLANKVERNSNDKNMHNAWNIVDFLLHPTDI
;
A
#
# COMPACT_ATOMS: atom_id res chain seq x y z
N MET A 1 8.89 -14.48 1.08
CA MET A 1 7.71 -14.42 1.97
C MET A 1 7.91 -13.46 3.14
N PHE A 2 8.99 -13.58 3.92
CA PHE A 2 9.17 -12.82 5.17
C PHE A 2 9.05 -11.29 5.02
N CYS A 3 9.79 -10.68 4.10
CA CYS A 3 9.78 -9.22 3.93
C CYS A 3 8.40 -8.66 3.55
N GLU A 4 7.69 -9.30 2.62
CA GLU A 4 6.38 -8.81 2.16
C GLU A 4 5.27 -9.06 3.18
N ALA A 5 5.32 -10.18 3.91
CA ALA A 5 4.40 -10.43 5.02
C ALA A 5 4.64 -9.48 6.20
N MET A 6 5.87 -9.01 6.41
CA MET A 6 6.14 -7.95 7.38
C MET A 6 5.56 -6.60 6.92
N ARG A 7 5.73 -6.25 5.64
CA ARG A 7 5.28 -4.96 5.09
C ARG A 7 3.77 -4.86 4.96
N PHE A 8 3.10 -5.96 4.64
CA PHE A 8 1.69 -5.98 4.27
C PHE A 8 0.91 -6.98 5.11
N LYS A 9 -0.01 -6.47 5.94
CA LYS A 9 -0.95 -7.28 6.72
C LYS A 9 -1.75 -8.23 5.84
N VAL A 10 -2.27 -7.75 4.70
CA VAL A 10 -3.08 -8.57 3.77
C VAL A 10 -2.30 -9.76 3.17
N ILE A 11 -0.97 -9.66 3.10
CA ILE A 11 -0.08 -10.73 2.64
C ILE A 11 0.18 -11.67 3.80
N ARG A 12 0.54 -11.17 4.99
CA ARG A 12 0.69 -11.98 6.21
C ARG A 12 -0.52 -12.86 6.46
N ASP A 13 -1.71 -12.26 6.41
CA ASP A 13 -2.99 -12.93 6.68
C ASP A 13 -3.31 -14.03 5.65
N THR A 14 -2.63 -14.04 4.49
CA THR A 14 -2.75 -15.14 3.52
C THR A 14 -2.03 -16.40 4.00
N PHE A 15 -0.90 -16.22 4.68
CA PHE A 15 0.00 -17.30 5.10
C PHE A 15 -0.15 -17.68 6.59
N SER A 16 -0.87 -16.90 7.39
CA SER A 16 -1.06 -17.13 8.81
C SER A 16 -2.15 -18.18 9.13
N ASP A 17 -2.35 -18.42 10.43
CA ASP A 17 -3.44 -19.23 10.99
C ASP A 17 -3.50 -20.68 10.51
N LYS A 18 -4.44 -21.03 9.64
CA LYS A 18 -4.61 -22.40 9.14
C LYS A 18 -3.84 -22.67 7.85
N ASN A 19 -3.10 -21.67 7.37
CA ASN A 19 -2.44 -21.69 6.07
C ASN A 19 -0.92 -21.83 6.17
N TRP A 20 -0.32 -21.80 7.37
CA TRP A 20 1.14 -21.84 7.51
C TRP A 20 1.76 -23.17 7.07
N GLU A 21 1.01 -24.29 7.15
CA GLU A 21 1.42 -25.61 6.65
C GLU A 21 0.96 -25.88 5.21
N LYS A 22 0.20 -24.96 4.61
CA LYS A 22 -0.44 -25.17 3.31
C LYS A 22 0.28 -24.40 2.22
N GLU A 23 0.36 -25.02 1.05
CA GLU A 23 0.72 -24.28 -0.14
C GLU A 23 -0.34 -23.23 -0.42
N THR A 24 0.10 -21.97 -0.46
CA THR A 24 -0.76 -20.81 -0.68
C THR A 24 -0.10 -19.86 -1.65
N THR A 25 -0.91 -19.07 -2.34
CA THR A 25 -0.45 -18.14 -3.37
C THR A 25 -0.99 -16.74 -3.10
N ILE A 26 -0.21 -15.74 -3.53
CA ILE A 26 -0.64 -14.35 -3.49
C ILE A 26 -1.43 -14.08 -4.76
N SER A 27 -2.67 -13.60 -4.63
CA SER A 27 -3.47 -13.24 -5.81
C SER A 27 -2.82 -12.08 -6.58
N PRO A 28 -3.01 -11.99 -7.90
CA PRO A 28 -2.50 -10.88 -8.70
C PRO A 28 -2.88 -9.51 -8.12
N THR A 29 -4.08 -9.38 -7.53
CA THR A 29 -4.51 -8.15 -6.85
C THR A 29 -3.60 -7.80 -5.67
N LYS A 30 -3.30 -8.77 -4.79
CA LYS A 30 -2.41 -8.54 -3.63
C LYS A 30 -0.97 -8.26 -4.08
N ALA A 31 -0.50 -8.87 -5.17
CA ALA A 31 0.82 -8.62 -5.71
C ALA A 31 1.01 -7.15 -6.16
N LYS A 32 -0.07 -6.46 -6.56
CA LYS A 32 0.02 -5.03 -6.91
C LYS A 32 0.38 -4.13 -5.74
N TYR A 33 0.09 -4.53 -4.50
CA TYR A 33 0.52 -3.79 -3.31
C TYR A 33 2.04 -3.78 -3.17
N VAL A 34 2.67 -4.93 -3.40
CA VAL A 34 4.14 -5.06 -3.38
C VAL A 34 4.76 -4.15 -4.45
N VAL A 35 4.24 -4.20 -5.68
CA VAL A 35 4.73 -3.37 -6.80
C VAL A 35 4.58 -1.87 -6.52
N ASN A 36 3.49 -1.47 -5.88
CA ASN A 36 3.19 -0.07 -5.61
C ASN A 36 3.69 0.42 -4.24
N TRP A 37 4.42 -0.40 -3.46
CA TRP A 37 4.75 -0.12 -2.06
C TRP A 37 5.34 1.28 -1.82
N GLY A 38 6.37 1.66 -2.60
CA GLY A 38 7.02 2.97 -2.46
C GLY A 38 6.09 4.14 -2.81
N SER A 39 5.23 3.95 -3.83
CA SER A 39 4.22 4.94 -4.22
C SER A 39 3.15 5.09 -3.14
N LEU A 40 2.68 3.96 -2.61
CA LEU A 40 1.67 3.92 -1.56
C LEU A 40 2.19 4.53 -0.26
N SER A 41 3.45 4.23 0.11
CA SER A 41 4.12 4.79 1.29
C SER A 41 4.21 6.32 1.21
N THR A 42 4.63 6.83 0.05
CA THR A 42 4.70 8.26 -0.23
C THR A 42 3.34 8.93 -0.09
N LEU A 43 2.29 8.35 -0.68
CA LEU A 43 0.93 8.92 -0.61
C LEU A 43 0.38 8.92 0.81
N LEU A 44 0.58 7.84 1.58
CA LEU A 44 0.13 7.75 2.96
C LEU A 44 0.83 8.78 3.86
N ILE A 45 2.13 8.98 3.69
CA ILE A 45 2.89 10.00 4.43
C ILE A 45 2.42 11.41 4.07
N LEU A 46 2.22 11.70 2.78
CA LEU A 46 1.73 13.01 2.32
C LEU A 46 0.31 13.28 2.79
N TRP A 47 -0.55 12.27 2.75
CA TRP A 47 -1.90 12.35 3.30
C TRP A 47 -1.86 12.64 4.79
N ASP A 48 -0.99 11.97 5.55
CA ASP A 48 -0.92 12.16 6.99
C ASP A 48 -0.44 13.58 7.36
N ARG A 49 0.56 14.09 6.62
CA ARG A 49 1.07 15.46 6.77
C ARG A 49 0.08 16.54 6.29
N ASN A 50 -0.93 16.21 5.50
CA ASN A 50 -1.88 17.18 4.96
C ASN A 50 -3.03 17.46 5.96
N PRO A 51 -3.24 18.72 6.42
CA PRO A 51 -4.32 19.07 7.34
C PRO A 51 -5.72 18.73 6.81
N THR A 52 -5.93 18.78 5.49
CA THR A 52 -7.24 18.48 4.88
C THR A 52 -7.48 16.99 4.67
N LYS A 53 -6.49 16.13 4.99
CA LYS A 53 -6.52 14.67 4.83
C LYS A 53 -7.04 14.23 3.45
N GLN A 54 -6.72 15.01 2.40
CA GLN A 54 -7.08 14.68 1.03
C GLN A 54 -6.06 13.73 0.42
N TRP A 55 -6.55 12.60 -0.11
CA TRP A 55 -5.74 11.61 -0.84
C TRP A 55 -5.15 12.19 -2.13
N SER A 56 -5.91 13.07 -2.78
CA SER A 56 -5.44 13.86 -3.91
C SER A 56 -4.59 15.00 -3.39
N VAL A 57 -3.27 14.77 -3.30
CA VAL A 57 -2.31 15.81 -3.00
C VAL A 57 -2.50 16.93 -4.04
N THR A 58 -2.84 18.12 -3.57
CA THR A 58 -3.12 19.32 -4.39
C THR A 58 -1.91 19.76 -5.22
N LYS A 59 -0.71 19.23 -4.92
CA LYS A 59 0.52 19.41 -5.69
C LYS A 59 0.57 18.47 -6.89
N SER A 60 0.66 19.04 -8.10
CA SER A 60 0.67 18.31 -9.39
C SER A 60 1.66 17.14 -9.45
N LYS A 61 2.81 17.24 -8.75
CA LYS A 61 3.88 16.22 -8.71
C LYS A 61 3.40 14.83 -8.24
N TYR A 62 2.42 14.75 -7.34
CA TYR A 62 1.98 13.47 -6.75
C TYR A 62 0.64 12.96 -7.29
N LYS A 63 -0.03 13.76 -8.14
CA LYS A 63 -1.28 13.38 -8.80
C LYS A 63 -1.11 12.20 -9.75
N SER A 64 0.02 12.15 -10.48
CA SER A 64 0.37 11.02 -11.34
C SER A 64 0.56 9.73 -10.53
N LEU A 65 1.15 9.84 -9.34
CA LEU A 65 1.38 8.72 -8.42
C LEU A 65 0.07 8.17 -7.87
N ALA A 66 -0.83 9.05 -7.42
CA ALA A 66 -2.16 8.69 -6.95
C ALA A 66 -2.97 7.98 -8.05
N ASN A 67 -2.98 8.52 -9.27
CA ASN A 67 -3.65 7.91 -10.41
C ASN A 67 -3.08 6.52 -10.75
N LYS A 68 -1.76 6.33 -10.64
CA LYS A 68 -1.11 5.02 -10.87
C LYS A 68 -1.57 4.00 -9.83
N VAL A 69 -1.60 4.39 -8.56
CA VAL A 69 -2.02 3.51 -7.46
C VAL A 69 -3.51 3.16 -7.58
N GLU A 70 -4.37 4.13 -7.91
CA GLU A 70 -5.80 3.93 -8.09
C GLU A 70 -6.09 2.96 -9.24
N ARG A 71 -5.48 3.18 -10.42
CA ARG A 71 -5.65 2.30 -11.60
C ARG A 71 -5.18 0.87 -11.34
N ASN A 72 -4.08 0.72 -10.63
CA ASN A 72 -3.49 -0.60 -10.41
C ASN A 72 -4.25 -1.35 -9.32
N SER A 73 -4.45 -0.72 -8.17
CA SER A 73 -4.89 -1.41 -6.95
C SER A 73 -6.40 -1.41 -6.77
N ASN A 74 -7.14 -0.63 -7.59
CA ASN A 74 -8.57 -0.35 -7.43
C ASN A 74 -8.93 0.25 -6.05
N ASP A 75 -7.91 0.71 -5.30
CA ASP A 75 -8.06 1.36 -4.02
C ASP A 75 -8.32 2.85 -4.24
N LYS A 76 -9.61 3.19 -4.17
CA LYS A 76 -10.11 4.56 -4.25
C LYS A 76 -10.06 5.28 -2.90
N ASN A 77 -9.73 4.56 -1.83
CA ASN A 77 -9.89 5.04 -0.47
C ASN A 77 -8.64 4.76 0.38
N MET A 78 -8.10 5.83 0.95
CA MET A 78 -6.94 5.85 1.83
C MET A 78 -7.09 4.93 3.04
N HIS A 79 -8.31 4.78 3.57
CA HIS A 79 -8.58 3.89 4.70
C HIS A 79 -8.31 2.42 4.38
N ASN A 80 -8.47 2.00 3.13
CA ASN A 80 -8.11 0.64 2.73
C ASN A 80 -6.59 0.48 2.73
N ALA A 81 -5.87 1.44 2.14
CA ALA A 81 -4.41 1.42 2.08
C ALA A 81 -3.77 1.42 3.49
N TRP A 82 -4.31 2.18 4.43
CA TRP A 82 -3.87 2.19 5.84
C TRP A 82 -4.01 0.83 6.49
N ASN A 83 -5.13 0.14 6.27
CA ASN A 83 -5.40 -1.17 6.87
C ASN A 83 -4.61 -2.32 6.23
N ILE A 84 -3.91 -2.06 5.12
CA ILE A 84 -3.19 -3.05 4.33
C ILE A 84 -1.69 -3.06 4.65
N VAL A 85 -1.11 -1.93 5.08
CA VAL A 85 0.34 -1.75 5.22
C VAL A 85 0.76 -1.57 6.66
N ASP A 86 1.69 -2.41 7.13
CA ASP A 86 2.27 -2.34 8.46
C ASP A 86 3.56 -1.49 8.48
N PHE A 87 4.31 -1.42 7.37
CA PHE A 87 5.52 -0.60 7.25
C PHE A 87 5.53 0.30 6.01
N LEU A 88 5.85 1.57 6.22
CA LEU A 88 5.99 2.57 5.17
C LEU A 88 7.47 2.80 4.84
N LEU A 89 7.77 2.93 3.56
CA LEU A 89 9.07 3.42 3.12
C LEU A 89 9.13 4.94 3.30
N HIS A 90 10.13 5.43 4.02
CA HIS A 90 10.35 6.87 4.14
C HIS A 90 10.86 7.42 2.80
N PRO A 91 10.15 8.38 2.18
CA PRO A 91 10.56 8.96 0.92
C PRO A 91 11.72 9.93 1.16
N THR A 92 12.75 9.88 0.31
CA THR A 92 13.97 10.70 0.44
C THR A 92 13.77 12.16 0.03
N ASP A 93 12.70 12.45 -0.72
CA ASP A 93 12.54 13.71 -1.46
C ASP A 93 11.33 14.55 -0.97
N ILE A 94 10.85 14.35 0.28
CA ILE A 94 9.61 14.98 0.82
C ILE A 94 9.80 15.73 2.14
#